data_AF-A0A4V2KC25-F1
#
_entry.id   AF-A0A4V2KC25-F1
#
_cell.length_a   1.000
_cell.length_b   1.000
_cell.length_c   1.000
_cell.angle_alpha   90.00
_cell.angle_beta   90.00
_cell.angle_gamma   90.00
#
_symmetry.space_group_name_H-M   'P 1'
#
loop_
_entity.id
_entity.type
_entity.pdbx_description
1 polymer ?
#
loop_
_entity_poly.entity_id
_entity_poly.type
_entity_poly.pdbx_seq_one_letter_code
_entity_poly.pdbx_strand_id
1 'polypeptide(L)'
;MNRTGRTLPLGCLLLLLPLLAFAGGNSLLIPATGSCSLNSAPEDLPEALRACRQAAEDGDPQAEYELGEYYYQSEGEARDLEQALSWFERASLQGHPQAQYHLGMMFFRGEGVAANNVQAYIVLKMAAVNGSDEAMDSADEVSAQMPRAELDVATQVLGQIFRNYLQELQAADGLSPFAPLK
;
A
#
# COMPACT_ATOMS: atom_id res chain seq x y z
N MET A 1 35.52 39.94 60.20
CA MET A 1 36.85 40.50 59.90
C MET A 1 37.37 39.85 58.62
N ASN A 2 37.55 40.66 57.57
CA ASN A 2 38.58 40.57 56.50
C ASN A 2 38.66 39.28 55.65
N ARG A 3 38.56 39.25 54.31
CA ARG A 3 38.84 40.20 53.20
C ARG A 3 38.14 39.67 51.94
N THR A 4 37.32 40.44 51.22
CA THR A 4 37.63 41.20 49.98
C THR A 4 38.44 40.47 48.90
N GLY A 5 37.74 40.10 47.81
CA GLY A 5 37.99 40.62 46.46
C GLY A 5 38.99 39.88 45.57
N ARG A 6 38.48 39.29 44.46
CA ARG A 6 38.96 39.59 43.09
C ARG A 6 38.06 38.98 42.02
N THR A 7 37.63 39.87 41.13
CA THR A 7 36.96 39.67 39.84
C THR A 7 37.91 39.13 38.76
N LEU A 8 37.41 38.29 37.85
CA LEU A 8 37.64 38.37 36.40
C LEU A 8 36.73 37.35 35.67
N PRO A 9 35.83 37.80 34.77
CA PRO A 9 34.93 36.93 34.00
C PRO A 9 35.54 36.65 32.62
N LEU A 10 35.60 35.39 32.20
CA LEU A 10 35.90 35.00 30.82
C LEU A 10 35.38 33.58 30.58
N GLY A 11 34.59 33.40 29.51
CA GLY A 11 34.20 32.08 29.04
C GLY A 11 32.75 31.99 28.60
N CYS A 12 32.42 32.73 27.55
CA CYS A 12 31.21 32.54 26.77
C CYS A 12 31.13 31.09 26.26
N LEU A 13 30.09 30.36 26.66
CA LEU A 13 29.66 29.16 25.92
C LEU A 13 28.13 29.15 25.87
N LEU A 14 27.59 29.97 24.97
CA LEU A 14 26.22 29.87 24.47
C LEU A 14 26.06 28.51 23.77
N LEU A 15 25.61 27.50 24.50
CA LEU A 15 25.02 26.31 23.89
C LEU A 15 23.64 26.71 23.35
N LEU A 16 23.64 27.22 22.12
CA LEU A 16 22.47 27.29 21.25
C LEU A 16 22.02 25.85 20.97
N LEU A 17 21.05 25.35 21.73
CA LEU A 17 20.21 24.23 21.31
C LEU A 17 19.19 24.79 20.32
N PRO A 18 19.22 24.44 19.01
CA PRO A 18 18.12 24.74 18.13
C PRO A 18 16.99 23.78 18.46
N LEU A 19 15.87 24.33 18.94
CA LEU A 19 14.55 23.73 18.81
C LEU A 19 14.33 23.40 17.33
N LEU A 20 14.37 22.12 16.95
CA LEU A 20 13.82 21.69 15.67
C LEU A 20 12.29 21.79 15.77
N ALA A 21 11.80 22.93 15.32
CA ALA A 21 10.43 23.13 14.94
C ALA A 21 10.07 22.12 13.84
N PHE A 22 9.06 21.28 14.09
CA PHE A 22 8.41 20.48 13.06
C PHE A 22 7.54 21.43 12.22
N ALA A 23 8.15 22.09 11.23
CA ALA A 23 7.44 22.76 10.16
C ALA A 23 7.29 21.78 9.01
N GLY A 24 6.04 21.58 8.58
CA GLY A 24 5.70 20.66 7.50
C GLY A 24 6.24 21.08 6.14
N GLY A 25 6.32 20.08 5.25
CA GLY A 25 6.23 20.24 3.81
C GLY A 25 7.34 21.04 3.13
N ASN A 26 8.48 20.39 2.87
CA ASN A 26 8.87 19.98 1.51
C ASN A 26 10.38 19.73 1.43
N SER A 27 10.68 18.56 0.85
CA SER A 27 11.84 18.22 0.02
C SER A 27 13.18 18.83 0.40
N LEU A 28 14.05 17.98 0.95
CA LEU A 28 15.28 17.52 0.30
C LEU A 28 16.02 16.61 1.30
N LEU A 29 16.25 15.35 0.90
CA LEU A 29 17.29 14.47 1.45
C LEU A 29 17.06 13.87 2.85
N ILE A 30 15.94 13.18 3.03
CA ILE A 30 15.92 11.96 3.85
C ILE A 30 15.36 10.88 2.92
N PRO A 31 16.07 9.75 2.65
CA PRO A 31 15.41 8.61 2.04
C PRO A 31 14.40 8.11 3.07
N ALA A 32 13.15 8.54 2.92
CA ALA A 32 12.03 7.84 3.50
C ALA A 32 12.04 6.44 2.89
N THR A 33 12.05 5.39 3.72
CA THR A 33 11.73 3.99 3.41
C THR A 33 12.20 3.53 2.02
N GLY A 34 13.30 2.78 1.95
CA GLY A 34 13.89 2.27 0.72
C GLY A 34 12.83 1.81 -0.28
N SER A 35 12.54 2.66 -1.27
CA SER A 35 11.56 2.37 -2.29
C SER A 35 12.08 1.19 -3.08
N CYS A 36 11.53 0.01 -2.84
CA CYS A 36 11.71 -1.12 -3.71
C CYS A 36 11.28 -0.68 -5.12
N SER A 37 12.23 -0.63 -6.05
CA SER A 37 11.94 -0.43 -7.47
C SER A 37 12.84 -1.37 -8.25
N LEU A 38 12.22 -2.34 -8.94
CA LEU A 38 12.94 -3.38 -9.65
C LEU A 38 13.33 -2.96 -11.09
N ASN A 39 13.29 -1.66 -11.38
CA ASN A 39 13.78 -1.06 -12.61
C ASN A 39 15.29 -0.73 -12.51
N SER A 40 16.10 -1.74 -12.18
CA SER A 40 17.56 -1.63 -12.06
C SER A 40 18.28 -2.21 -13.29
N ALA A 41 19.55 -1.84 -13.49
CA ALA A 41 20.38 -2.49 -14.48
C ALA A 41 20.45 -4.02 -14.22
N PRO A 42 20.59 -4.88 -15.25
CA PRO A 42 20.56 -6.33 -15.07
C PRO A 42 21.57 -6.86 -14.05
N GLU A 43 22.74 -6.22 -13.95
CA GLU A 43 23.79 -6.56 -12.99
C GLU A 43 23.41 -6.32 -11.52
N ASP A 44 22.55 -5.34 -11.25
CA ASP A 44 22.13 -4.93 -9.90
C ASP A 44 20.82 -5.61 -9.46
N LEU A 45 20.11 -6.25 -10.40
CA LEU A 45 18.83 -6.91 -10.17
C LEU A 45 18.85 -7.91 -9.00
N PRO A 46 19.89 -8.75 -8.79
CA PRO A 46 19.91 -9.67 -7.65
C PRO A 46 19.96 -8.96 -6.29
N GLU A 47 20.63 -7.80 -6.20
CA GLU A 47 20.68 -7.00 -4.98
C GLU A 47 19.37 -6.25 -4.77
N ALA A 48 18.81 -5.66 -5.84
CA ALA A 48 17.50 -5.01 -5.82
C ALA A 48 16.38 -5.97 -5.36
N LEU A 49 16.34 -7.19 -5.91
CA LEU A 49 15.40 -8.23 -5.49
C LEU A 49 15.54 -8.60 -4.01
N ARG A 50 16.78 -8.66 -3.50
CA ARG A 50 17.02 -8.95 -2.08
C ARG A 50 16.50 -7.84 -1.18
N ALA A 51 16.77 -6.59 -1.53
CA ALA A 51 16.31 -5.43 -0.77
C ALA A 51 14.77 -5.31 -0.80
N CYS A 52 14.16 -5.50 -1.97
CA CYS A 52 12.72 -5.56 -2.15
C CYS A 52 12.07 -6.65 -1.31
N ARG A 53 12.63 -7.87 -1.33
CA ARG A 53 12.15 -8.98 -0.51
C ARG A 53 12.20 -8.66 0.97
N GLN A 54 13.28 -8.05 1.46
CA GLN A 54 13.38 -7.63 2.85
C GLN A 54 12.27 -6.60 3.21
N ALA A 55 12.09 -5.57 2.39
CA ALA A 55 11.04 -4.56 2.63
C ALA A 55 9.63 -5.18 2.62
N ALA A 56 9.36 -6.10 1.70
CA ALA A 56 8.11 -6.83 1.64
C ALA A 56 7.91 -7.77 2.85
N GLU A 57 8.96 -8.41 3.34
CA GLU A 57 8.94 -9.20 4.58
C GLU A 57 8.71 -8.34 5.82
N ASP A 58 9.13 -7.07 5.79
CA ASP A 58 8.83 -6.06 6.82
C ASP A 58 7.43 -5.45 6.68
N GLY A 59 6.65 -5.90 5.68
CA GLY A 59 5.24 -5.54 5.47
C GLY A 59 5.00 -4.33 4.58
N ASP A 60 5.99 -3.87 3.81
CA ASP A 60 5.81 -2.77 2.86
C ASP A 60 4.93 -3.20 1.66
N PRO A 61 3.70 -2.67 1.51
CA PRO A 61 2.80 -3.07 0.44
C PRO A 61 3.28 -2.65 -0.95
N GLN A 62 4.09 -1.59 -1.07
CA GLN A 62 4.70 -1.21 -2.35
C GLN A 62 5.73 -2.26 -2.75
N ALA A 63 6.58 -2.70 -1.82
CA ALA A 63 7.58 -3.73 -2.11
C ALA A 63 6.93 -5.09 -2.44
N GLU A 64 5.85 -5.44 -1.75
CA GLU A 64 5.03 -6.61 -2.09
C GLU A 64 4.47 -6.51 -3.52
N TYR A 65 3.91 -5.36 -3.91
CA TYR A 65 3.42 -5.12 -5.26
C TYR A 65 4.53 -5.27 -6.32
N GLU A 66 5.70 -4.65 -6.09
CA GLU A 66 6.83 -4.69 -7.03
C GLU A 66 7.36 -6.11 -7.24
N LEU A 67 7.41 -6.93 -6.18
CA LEU A 67 7.75 -8.36 -6.31
C LEU A 67 6.70 -9.12 -7.11
N GLY A 68 5.41 -8.82 -6.88
CA GLY A 68 4.31 -9.38 -7.68
C GLY A 68 4.49 -9.08 -9.17
N GLU A 69 4.74 -7.82 -9.52
CA GLU A 69 4.99 -7.38 -10.89
C GLU A 69 6.21 -8.05 -11.51
N TYR A 70 7.30 -8.17 -10.75
CA TYR A 70 8.50 -8.85 -11.22
C TYR A 70 8.20 -10.30 -11.63
N TYR A 71 7.53 -11.07 -10.78
CA TYR A 71 7.19 -12.47 -11.10
C TYR A 71 6.13 -12.58 -12.20
N TYR A 72 5.24 -11.59 -12.33
CA TYR A 72 4.21 -11.55 -13.35
C TYR A 72 4.75 -11.27 -14.75
N GLN A 73 5.61 -10.25 -14.87
CA GLN A 73 6.15 -9.74 -16.14
C GLN A 73 7.43 -10.45 -16.61
N SER A 74 8.11 -11.18 -15.73
CA SER A 74 9.32 -11.92 -16.09
C SER A 74 9.08 -12.89 -17.27
N GLU A 75 10.15 -13.16 -18.03
CA GLU A 75 10.13 -14.14 -19.11
C GLU A 75 10.83 -15.44 -18.71
N GLY A 76 10.50 -16.55 -19.39
CA GLY A 76 11.16 -17.84 -19.19
C GLY A 76 10.97 -18.41 -17.78
N GLU A 77 12.05 -18.88 -17.15
CA GLU A 77 12.02 -19.54 -15.84
C GLU A 77 11.77 -18.57 -14.66
N ALA A 78 11.94 -17.26 -14.88
CA ALA A 78 11.67 -16.25 -13.84
C ALA A 78 10.19 -15.87 -13.75
N ARG A 79 9.38 -16.23 -14.76
CA ARG A 79 7.92 -16.04 -14.73
C ARG A 79 7.29 -17.05 -13.78
N ASP A 80 6.67 -16.55 -12.73
CA ASP A 80 6.04 -17.40 -11.71
C ASP A 80 4.72 -16.76 -11.27
N LEU A 81 3.63 -17.19 -11.91
CA LEU A 81 2.31 -16.64 -11.63
C LEU A 81 1.79 -17.01 -10.24
N GLU A 82 2.29 -18.10 -9.64
CA GLU A 82 1.91 -18.48 -8.27
C GLU A 82 2.55 -17.51 -7.26
N GLN A 83 3.84 -17.19 -7.43
CA GLN A 83 4.47 -16.16 -6.62
C GLN A 83 3.86 -14.78 -6.88
N ALA A 84 3.61 -14.41 -8.14
CA ALA A 84 2.95 -13.14 -8.45
C ALA A 84 1.61 -13.00 -7.73
N LEU A 85 0.76 -14.05 -7.80
CA LEU A 85 -0.52 -14.10 -7.10
C LEU A 85 -0.34 -13.90 -5.59
N SER A 86 0.57 -14.64 -4.97
CA SER A 86 0.81 -14.54 -3.52
C SER A 86 1.25 -13.14 -3.08
N TRP A 87 2.13 -12.50 -3.84
CA TRP A 87 2.59 -11.14 -3.54
C TRP A 87 1.49 -10.10 -3.75
N PHE A 88 0.72 -10.19 -4.83
CA PHE A 88 -0.42 -9.31 -5.05
C PHE A 88 -1.52 -9.50 -4.00
N GLU A 89 -1.80 -10.72 -3.57
CA GLU A 89 -2.75 -10.99 -2.48
C GLU A 89 -2.35 -10.28 -1.19
N ARG A 90 -1.07 -10.34 -0.81
CA ARG A 90 -0.57 -9.66 0.39
C ARG A 90 -0.73 -8.15 0.31
N ALA A 91 -0.24 -7.52 -0.77
CA ALA A 91 -0.37 -6.08 -0.97
C ALA A 91 -1.84 -5.64 -1.08
N SER A 92 -2.68 -6.48 -1.72
CA SER A 92 -4.12 -6.27 -1.88
C SER A 92 -4.85 -6.22 -0.53
N LEU A 93 -4.50 -7.11 0.41
CA LEU A 93 -5.06 -7.11 1.77
C LEU A 93 -4.71 -5.86 2.56
N GLN A 94 -3.61 -5.19 2.21
CA GLN A 94 -3.21 -3.90 2.79
C GLN A 94 -3.82 -2.68 2.08
N GLY A 95 -4.65 -2.89 1.06
CA GLY A 95 -5.32 -1.82 0.32
C GLY A 95 -4.51 -1.24 -0.85
N HIS A 96 -3.42 -1.88 -1.29
CA HIS A 96 -2.61 -1.38 -2.40
C HIS A 96 -3.39 -1.44 -3.73
N PRO A 97 -3.73 -0.29 -4.35
CA PRO A 97 -4.75 -0.27 -5.42
C PRO A 97 -4.31 -0.99 -6.69
N GLN A 98 -3.04 -0.85 -7.09
CA GLN A 98 -2.53 -1.55 -8.27
C GLN A 98 -2.45 -3.06 -8.02
N ALA A 99 -2.10 -3.50 -6.81
CA ALA A 99 -2.02 -4.93 -6.50
C ALA A 99 -3.42 -5.56 -6.54
N GLN A 100 -4.42 -4.85 -6.02
CA GLN A 100 -5.83 -5.23 -6.16
C GLN A 100 -6.24 -5.31 -7.64
N TYR A 101 -5.88 -4.32 -8.46
CA TYR A 101 -6.16 -4.35 -9.89
C TYR A 101 -5.56 -5.60 -10.57
N HIS A 102 -4.27 -5.86 -10.40
CA HIS A 102 -3.59 -7.02 -10.99
C HIS A 102 -4.20 -8.34 -10.49
N LEU A 103 -4.46 -8.47 -9.18
CA LEU A 103 -5.11 -9.64 -8.61
C LEU A 103 -6.51 -9.87 -9.20
N GLY A 104 -7.30 -8.81 -9.34
CA GLY A 104 -8.62 -8.84 -9.97
C GLY A 104 -8.56 -9.33 -11.42
N MET A 105 -7.58 -8.85 -12.20
CA MET A 105 -7.36 -9.29 -13.57
C MET A 105 -6.86 -10.74 -13.67
N MET A 106 -6.03 -11.20 -12.72
CA MET A 106 -5.61 -12.60 -12.66
C MET A 106 -6.81 -13.53 -12.40
N PHE A 107 -7.72 -13.17 -11.49
CA PHE A 107 -8.97 -13.91 -11.30
C PHE A 107 -9.88 -13.85 -12.52
N PHE A 108 -9.96 -12.71 -13.22
CA PHE A 108 -10.81 -12.60 -14.40
C PHE A 108 -10.31 -13.47 -15.55
N ARG A 109 -8.99 -13.48 -15.79
CA ARG A 109 -8.36 -14.19 -16.90
C ARG A 109 -7.98 -15.64 -16.57
N GLY A 110 -7.98 -16.01 -15.30
CA GLY A 110 -7.50 -17.31 -14.84
C GLY A 110 -5.98 -17.47 -14.99
N GLU A 111 -5.22 -16.41 -14.71
CA GLU A 111 -3.75 -16.41 -14.82
C GLU A 111 -3.12 -16.86 -13.50
N GLY A 112 -2.50 -18.03 -13.47
CA GLY A 112 -1.90 -18.60 -12.24
C GLY A 112 -2.92 -19.06 -11.19
N VAL A 113 -4.20 -18.82 -11.41
CA VAL A 113 -5.33 -19.20 -10.55
C VAL A 113 -6.54 -19.57 -11.41
N ALA A 114 -7.48 -20.34 -10.87
CA ALA A 114 -8.73 -20.61 -11.57
C ALA A 114 -9.53 -19.31 -11.77
N ALA A 115 -10.10 -19.12 -12.96
CA ALA A 115 -10.89 -17.95 -13.26
C ALA A 115 -12.12 -17.86 -12.34
N ASN A 116 -12.40 -16.66 -11.81
CA ASN A 116 -13.51 -16.41 -10.90
C ASN A 116 -14.00 -14.95 -11.02
N ASN A 117 -15.10 -14.75 -11.74
CA ASN A 117 -15.66 -13.43 -11.98
C ASN A 117 -16.19 -12.75 -10.71
N VAL A 118 -16.67 -13.52 -9.72
CA VAL A 118 -17.13 -12.95 -8.43
C VAL A 118 -15.94 -12.36 -7.68
N GLN A 119 -14.84 -13.09 -7.55
CA GLN A 119 -13.64 -12.60 -6.89
C GLN A 119 -13.03 -11.43 -7.67
N ALA A 120 -12.92 -11.55 -8.99
CA ALA A 120 -12.42 -10.48 -9.86
C ALA A 120 -13.21 -9.18 -9.67
N TYR A 121 -14.55 -9.24 -9.75
CA TYR A 121 -15.41 -8.07 -9.60
C TYR A 121 -15.26 -7.40 -8.24
N ILE A 122 -15.25 -8.18 -7.15
CA ILE A 122 -15.09 -7.65 -5.80
C ILE A 122 -13.76 -6.94 -5.66
N VAL A 123 -12.65 -7.57 -6.05
CA VAL A 123 -11.31 -7.00 -5.91
C VAL A 123 -11.12 -5.77 -6.80
N LEU A 124 -11.64 -5.77 -8.03
CA LEU A 124 -11.57 -4.60 -8.92
C LEU A 124 -12.39 -3.42 -8.39
N LYS A 125 -13.59 -3.65 -7.82
CA LYS A 125 -14.34 -2.57 -7.16
C LYS A 125 -13.60 -2.03 -5.94
N MET A 126 -12.90 -2.86 -5.17
CA MET A 126 -12.04 -2.40 -4.07
C MET A 126 -10.85 -1.58 -4.59
N ALA A 127 -10.21 -2.01 -5.67
CA ALA A 127 -9.11 -1.27 -6.32
C ALA A 127 -9.55 0.13 -6.74
N ALA A 128 -10.73 0.26 -7.34
CA ALA A 128 -11.29 1.55 -7.74
C ALA A 128 -11.54 2.48 -6.53
N VAL A 129 -12.07 1.93 -5.43
CA VAL A 129 -12.24 2.70 -4.18
C VAL A 129 -10.90 3.16 -3.60
N ASN A 130 -9.86 2.35 -3.72
CA ASN A 130 -8.52 2.66 -3.25
C ASN A 130 -7.67 3.48 -4.23
N GLY A 131 -8.23 3.89 -5.38
CA GLY A 131 -7.60 4.85 -6.30
C GLY A 131 -6.93 4.26 -7.54
N SER A 132 -7.26 3.03 -7.96
CA SER A 132 -6.95 2.57 -9.32
C SER A 132 -8.03 3.06 -10.29
N ASP A 133 -7.66 4.02 -11.13
CA ASP A 133 -8.58 4.65 -12.07
C ASP A 133 -9.09 3.66 -13.14
N GLU A 134 -8.26 2.69 -13.53
CA GLU A 134 -8.58 1.67 -14.55
C GLU A 134 -9.52 0.58 -14.02
N ALA A 135 -9.52 0.34 -12.71
CA ALA A 135 -10.20 -0.82 -12.13
C ALA A 135 -11.73 -0.75 -12.28
N MET A 136 -12.32 0.45 -12.37
CA MET A 136 -13.76 0.59 -12.56
C MET A 136 -14.21 0.06 -13.93
N ASP A 137 -13.47 0.40 -14.99
CA ASP A 137 -13.75 -0.05 -16.35
C ASP A 137 -13.62 -1.58 -16.45
N SER A 138 -12.57 -2.15 -15.85
CA SER A 138 -12.41 -3.61 -15.78
C SER A 138 -13.49 -4.29 -14.96
N ALA A 139 -13.93 -3.71 -13.84
CA ALA A 139 -15.04 -4.25 -13.07
C ALA A 139 -16.35 -4.27 -13.87
N ASP A 140 -16.58 -3.24 -14.69
CA ASP A 140 -17.76 -3.17 -15.54
C ASP A 140 -17.69 -4.23 -16.66
N GLU A 141 -16.51 -4.45 -17.25
CA GLU A 141 -16.27 -5.56 -18.19
C GLU A 141 -16.56 -6.93 -17.56
N VAL A 142 -16.04 -7.19 -16.36
CA VAL A 142 -16.30 -8.44 -15.62
C VAL A 142 -17.80 -8.61 -15.39
N SER A 143 -18.48 -7.56 -14.92
CA SER A 143 -19.90 -7.60 -14.58
C SER A 143 -20.79 -7.90 -15.78
N ALA A 144 -20.39 -7.46 -16.98
CA ALA A 144 -21.11 -7.75 -18.21
C ALA A 144 -21.13 -9.25 -18.55
N GLN A 145 -20.19 -10.03 -18.01
CA GLN A 145 -20.09 -11.48 -18.22
C GLN A 145 -20.70 -12.29 -17.07
N MET A 146 -21.15 -11.65 -15.99
CA MET A 146 -21.65 -12.34 -14.81
C MET A 146 -23.16 -12.63 -14.91
N PRO A 147 -23.61 -13.84 -14.54
CA PRO A 147 -25.03 -14.07 -14.31
C PRO A 147 -25.51 -13.25 -13.12
N ARG A 148 -26.79 -12.84 -13.15
CA ARG A 148 -27.39 -12.01 -12.08
C ARG A 148 -27.16 -12.56 -10.68
N ALA A 149 -27.27 -13.89 -10.50
CA ALA A 149 -27.06 -14.52 -9.21
C ALA A 149 -25.63 -14.32 -8.66
N GLU A 150 -24.61 -14.32 -9.52
CA GLU A 150 -23.22 -14.03 -9.11
C GLU A 150 -23.02 -12.56 -8.77
N LEU A 151 -23.64 -11.65 -9.54
CA LEU A 151 -23.63 -10.21 -9.24
C LEU A 151 -24.30 -9.91 -7.90
N ASP A 152 -25.39 -10.60 -7.58
CA ASP A 152 -26.09 -10.47 -6.30
C ASP A 152 -25.18 -10.88 -5.15
N VAL A 153 -24.47 -12.02 -5.28
CA VAL A 153 -23.48 -12.47 -4.30
C VAL A 153 -22.37 -11.45 -4.14
N ALA A 154 -21.79 -10.97 -5.23
CA ALA A 154 -20.68 -10.01 -5.18
C ALA A 154 -21.09 -8.69 -4.52
N THR A 155 -22.27 -8.17 -4.88
CA THR A 155 -22.83 -6.94 -4.30
C THR A 155 -23.16 -7.11 -2.82
N GLN A 156 -23.66 -8.28 -2.42
CA GLN A 156 -23.91 -8.59 -1.00
C GLN A 156 -22.62 -8.58 -0.19
N VAL A 157 -21.53 -9.16 -0.72
CA VAL A 157 -20.22 -9.18 -0.07
C VAL A 157 -19.67 -7.77 0.06
N LEU A 158 -19.64 -6.98 -1.02
CA LEU A 158 -19.21 -5.58 -1.00
C LEU A 158 -20.02 -4.75 0.01
N GLY A 159 -21.34 -4.95 0.06
CA GLY A 159 -22.19 -4.31 1.04
C GLY A 159 -21.87 -4.71 2.48
N GLN A 160 -21.46 -5.96 2.73
CA GLN A 160 -21.03 -6.40 4.07
C GLN A 160 -19.70 -5.77 4.46
N ILE A 161 -18.74 -5.67 3.53
CA ILE A 161 -17.45 -5.00 3.75
C ILE A 161 -17.69 -3.55 4.15
N PHE A 162 -18.50 -2.82 3.39
CA PHE A 162 -18.83 -1.43 3.70
C PHE A 162 -19.54 -1.28 5.05
N ARG A 163 -20.48 -2.18 5.38
CA ARG A 163 -21.14 -2.19 6.69
C ARG A 163 -20.16 -2.39 7.85
N ASN A 164 -19.21 -3.32 7.71
CA ASN A 164 -18.20 -3.56 8.75
C ASN A 164 -17.33 -2.32 8.96
N TYR A 165 -16.87 -1.69 7.87
CA TYR A 165 -16.11 -0.44 7.92
C TYR A 165 -16.86 0.67 8.69
N LEU A 166 -18.15 0.86 8.41
CA LEU A 166 -18.95 1.87 9.12
C LEU A 166 -19.11 1.56 10.62
N GLN A 167 -19.21 0.28 10.99
CA GLN A 167 -19.29 -0.13 12.39
C GLN A 167 -17.97 0.15 13.14
N GLU A 168 -16.83 -0.09 12.48
CA GLU A 168 -15.51 0.23 13.03
C GLU A 168 -15.34 1.74 13.25
N LEU A 169 -15.73 2.57 12.27
CA LEU A 169 -15.72 4.03 12.42
C LEU A 169 -16.61 4.50 13.59
N GLN A 170 -17.81 3.93 13.71
CA GLN A 170 -18.72 4.27 14.81
C GLN A 170 -18.12 3.91 16.17
N ALA A 171 -17.43 2.77 16.26
CA ALA A 171 -16.77 2.33 17.48
C ALA A 171 -15.56 3.22 17.84
N ALA A 172 -14.85 3.75 16.85
CA ALA A 172 -13.69 4.62 17.05
C ALA A 172 -14.09 6.02 17.55
N ASP A 173 -15.10 6.65 16.93
CA ASP A 173 -15.45 8.06 17.18
C ASP A 173 -16.63 8.24 18.13
N GLY A 174 -17.37 7.16 18.46
CA GLY A 174 -18.58 7.21 19.27
C GLY A 174 -19.75 8.00 18.64
N LEU A 175 -19.56 8.47 17.41
CA LEU A 175 -20.52 9.23 16.62
C LEU A 175 -20.99 8.39 15.44
N SER A 176 -22.19 8.70 14.91
CA SER A 176 -22.64 8.08 13.67
C SER A 176 -21.63 8.37 12.55
N PRO A 177 -21.19 7.36 11.77
CA PRO A 177 -20.26 7.56 10.65
C PRO A 177 -20.87 8.41 9.52
N PHE A 178 -22.18 8.66 9.57
CA PHE A 178 -22.90 9.55 8.66
C PHE A 178 -23.25 10.92 9.27
N ALA A 179 -22.74 11.24 10.45
CA ALA A 179 -22.94 12.55 11.04
C ALA A 179 -22.28 13.62 10.15
N PRO A 180 -22.91 14.81 9.95
CA PRO A 180 -22.28 15.90 9.23
C PRO A 180 -20.95 16.29 9.88
N LEU A 181 -19.92 16.51 9.06
CA LEU A 181 -18.66 17.11 9.51
C LEU A 181 -18.97 18.54 10.03
N LYS A 182 -18.51 18.86 11.24
CA LYS A 182 -18.68 20.19 11.85
C LYS A 182 -17.60 21.16 11.38
#